data_AF-R4XG29-F1
#
_entry.id   AF-R4XG29-F1
#
_cell.length_a   1.000
_cell.length_b   1.000
_cell.length_c   1.000
_cell.angle_alpha   90.00
_cell.angle_beta   90.00
_cell.angle_gamma   90.00
#
_symmetry.space_group_name_H-M   'P 1'
#
loop_
_entity.id
_entity.type
_entity.pdbx_description
1 polymer ?
#
loop_
_entity_poly.entity_id
_entity_poly.type
_entity_poly.pdbx_seq_one_letter_code
_entity_poly.pdbx_strand_id
1 'polypeptide(L)'
;MQNLYDRMERMASWGPPLFVDVTWGAGGRLAELTTDMVQTAQEMFGLDTCMHLICTGMPSEKVKEALKDAYDSGCQNILALRGDPPREQEKWEATEGGFRYATDLVKYIRAEYGDYFDIGVAGYSEGHPECLDKSQNINHLKEKIDAGANFVVTQMFYDVDIFLSWVQDCRKAGVLVPIIPGIMPITGWDSFLRRAKWSEAHIPQHFLDALEPVKNDDAAVRERGTELLTEMCQTILDSGLHHLHFYTMNLEKATNMIIEALGLLKDVQKREMPWQRSLGLNRKDESVRPIFWANRHKSYIARTKEWDEFPNGRWGDSRSPAFGELENYNIGLRVPPEEVPKLWGSPETLQDVADLFSNYCLGNVTCLPWSDSALAPEATVIQKKLAAINNKGYLTINSQPAVNGAKSTDPLYGWGPKNGYVYQKAYLEIFVHPGLLQAFIQRVEADPSNTYYAVNTLGDLKTNTKSDGPNAVTWGVFPGKEIIQPTIVEAISFLAWKDEAYRLGTDWANSYPKDSVSRNLLSAVMSDWYLCVLVSNDFMSENALFTLFDDLAPVTSLTEPKTSNGAVDGDMEVHR
;
A
#
# COMPACT_ATOMS: atom_id res chain seq x y z
N MET A 1 -1.02 8.71 -11.49
CA MET A 1 -1.69 8.26 -10.24
C MET A 1 -1.14 6.90 -9.81
N GLN A 2 -1.44 5.81 -10.53
CA GLN A 2 -1.01 4.46 -10.11
C GLN A 2 0.50 4.33 -9.80
N ASN A 3 1.38 4.84 -10.67
CA ASN A 3 2.82 4.83 -10.45
C ASN A 3 3.28 5.51 -9.14
N LEU A 4 2.53 6.51 -8.66
CA LEU A 4 2.82 7.19 -7.40
C LEU A 4 2.37 6.34 -6.21
N TYR A 5 1.20 5.72 -6.28
CA TYR A 5 0.71 4.80 -5.26
C TYR A 5 1.61 3.57 -5.12
N ASP A 6 2.07 2.99 -6.24
CA ASP A 6 3.03 1.89 -6.20
C ASP A 6 4.36 2.32 -5.56
N ARG A 7 4.75 3.59 -5.76
CA ARG A 7 5.94 4.15 -5.12
C ARG A 7 5.73 4.40 -3.63
N MET A 8 4.58 4.91 -3.21
CA MET A 8 4.24 5.07 -1.79
C MET A 8 4.30 3.73 -1.06
N GLU A 9 3.75 2.67 -1.66
CA GLU A 9 3.81 1.30 -1.14
C GLU A 9 5.25 0.79 -1.01
N ARG A 10 6.10 1.00 -2.03
CA ARG A 10 7.54 0.64 -1.93
C ARG A 10 8.28 1.45 -0.88
N MET A 11 8.08 2.75 -0.83
CA MET A 11 8.76 3.64 0.13
C MET A 11 8.30 3.36 1.56
N ALA A 12 7.05 2.97 1.75
CA ALA A 12 6.56 2.50 3.05
C ALA A 12 7.37 1.31 3.55
N SER A 13 7.87 0.41 2.67
CA SER A 13 8.64 -0.77 3.09
C SER A 13 10.02 -0.47 3.69
N TRP A 14 10.53 0.77 3.57
CA TRP A 14 11.86 1.18 4.07
C TRP A 14 11.91 1.38 5.61
N GLY A 15 10.80 1.08 6.28
CA GLY A 15 10.47 1.56 7.61
C GLY A 15 9.49 2.72 7.46
N PRO A 16 8.16 2.51 7.67
CA PRO A 16 7.15 3.52 7.44
C PRO A 16 7.57 4.90 7.92
N PRO A 17 7.42 5.91 7.04
CA PRO A 17 7.71 7.28 7.42
C PRO A 17 6.81 7.69 8.58
N LEU A 18 7.23 8.70 9.34
CA LEU A 18 6.39 9.24 10.41
C LEU A 18 5.07 9.80 9.83
N PHE A 19 5.14 10.47 8.68
CA PHE A 19 4.00 10.85 7.86
C PHE A 19 4.45 11.08 6.41
N VAL A 20 3.49 11.12 5.49
CA VAL A 20 3.69 11.48 4.07
C VAL A 20 2.97 12.80 3.78
N ASP A 21 3.71 13.77 3.22
CA ASP A 21 3.12 15.05 2.79
C ASP A 21 2.50 14.94 1.40
N VAL A 22 1.28 15.45 1.27
CA VAL A 22 0.61 15.60 -0.03
C VAL A 22 0.42 17.09 -0.31
N THR A 23 1.12 17.57 -1.35
CA THR A 23 1.12 18.98 -1.72
C THR A 23 -0.21 19.42 -2.33
N TRP A 24 -0.65 20.63 -1.99
CA TRP A 24 -1.84 21.26 -2.55
C TRP A 24 -1.49 22.12 -3.77
N GLY A 25 -2.25 21.96 -4.86
CA GLY A 25 -2.05 22.72 -6.09
C GLY A 25 -2.42 24.21 -5.96
N ALA A 26 -1.60 25.10 -6.53
CA ALA A 26 -1.85 26.53 -6.54
C ALA A 26 -3.23 26.88 -7.13
N GLY A 27 -3.98 27.77 -6.46
CA GLY A 27 -5.34 28.18 -6.84
C GLY A 27 -6.42 27.11 -6.67
N GLY A 28 -6.16 26.04 -5.90
CA GLY A 28 -7.13 24.96 -5.69
C GLY A 28 -7.34 24.06 -6.91
N ARG A 29 -6.53 24.19 -7.96
CA ARG A 29 -6.47 23.19 -9.02
C ARG A 29 -5.96 21.90 -8.40
N LEU A 30 -6.68 20.79 -8.62
CA LEU A 30 -6.38 19.48 -8.05
C LEU A 30 -6.64 19.37 -6.53
N ALA A 31 -7.51 20.21 -5.97
CA ALA A 31 -7.99 20.09 -4.57
C ALA A 31 -8.56 18.68 -4.29
N GLU A 32 -9.50 18.24 -5.13
CA GLU A 32 -10.11 16.90 -5.09
C GLU A 32 -9.04 15.79 -5.19
N LEU A 33 -8.04 15.97 -6.04
CA LEU A 33 -6.96 15.00 -6.16
C LEU A 33 -6.14 14.87 -4.87
N THR A 34 -5.96 15.97 -4.14
CA THR A 34 -5.18 16.00 -2.90
C THR A 34 -5.92 15.26 -1.80
N THR A 35 -7.22 15.52 -1.65
CA THR A 35 -8.07 14.84 -0.66
C THR A 35 -8.22 13.35 -1.00
N ASP A 36 -8.40 13.00 -2.28
CA ASP A 36 -8.43 11.60 -2.74
C ASP A 36 -7.13 10.84 -2.43
N MET A 37 -5.98 11.49 -2.63
CA MET A 37 -4.67 10.90 -2.34
C MET A 37 -4.46 10.70 -0.84
N VAL A 38 -4.86 11.67 -0.01
CA VAL A 38 -4.83 11.59 1.46
C VAL A 38 -5.72 10.44 1.94
N GLN A 39 -6.96 10.37 1.44
CA GLN A 39 -7.87 9.28 1.75
C GLN A 39 -7.28 7.93 1.37
N THR A 40 -6.75 7.80 0.15
CA THR A 40 -6.15 6.55 -0.33
C THR A 40 -4.94 6.13 0.53
N ALA A 41 -4.09 7.08 0.91
CA ALA A 41 -2.92 6.84 1.77
C ALA A 41 -3.30 6.36 3.17
N GLN A 42 -4.27 7.01 3.81
CA GLN A 42 -4.80 6.63 5.12
C GLN A 42 -5.50 5.27 5.05
N GLU A 43 -6.47 5.14 4.14
CA GLU A 43 -7.39 4.01 4.13
C GLU A 43 -6.76 2.73 3.57
N MET A 44 -6.01 2.83 2.46
CA MET A 44 -5.50 1.66 1.72
C MET A 44 -4.04 1.33 2.01
N PHE A 45 -3.23 2.31 2.37
CA PHE A 45 -1.80 2.09 2.64
C PHE A 45 -1.46 2.12 4.13
N GLY A 46 -2.38 2.58 4.98
CA GLY A 46 -2.14 2.72 6.41
C GLY A 46 -0.98 3.69 6.71
N LEU A 47 -0.82 4.71 5.85
CA LEU A 47 0.22 5.71 5.98
C LEU A 47 -0.38 6.96 6.61
N ASP A 48 0.25 7.44 7.68
CA ASP A 48 -0.11 8.74 8.25
C ASP A 48 0.22 9.83 7.23
N THR A 49 -0.67 10.79 7.07
CA THR A 49 -0.57 11.82 6.03
C THR A 49 -0.69 13.20 6.61
N CYS A 50 0.06 14.13 6.02
CA CYS A 50 -0.04 15.55 6.28
C CYS A 50 -0.51 16.25 5.01
N MET A 51 -1.74 16.73 5.05
CA MET A 51 -2.36 17.39 3.91
C MET A 51 -1.93 18.86 3.90
N HIS A 52 -1.29 19.30 2.81
CA HIS A 52 -1.10 20.72 2.61
C HIS A 52 -2.45 21.39 2.36
N LEU A 53 -2.65 22.57 2.93
CA LEU A 53 -3.84 23.36 2.68
C LEU A 53 -3.47 24.83 2.57
N ILE A 54 -3.68 25.40 1.39
CA ILE A 54 -3.48 26.84 1.17
C ILE A 54 -4.77 27.60 1.47
N CYS A 55 -4.66 28.76 2.10
CA CYS A 55 -5.81 29.54 2.54
C CYS A 55 -6.20 30.68 1.56
N THR A 56 -5.48 30.82 0.44
CA THR A 56 -5.67 31.90 -0.55
C THR A 56 -5.81 31.37 -1.97
N GLY A 57 -6.39 32.18 -2.87
CA GLY A 57 -6.64 31.78 -4.26
C GLY A 57 -7.88 30.88 -4.43
N MET A 58 -8.73 30.76 -3.41
CA MET A 58 -10.03 30.08 -3.49
C MET A 58 -11.02 30.61 -2.44
N PRO A 59 -12.36 30.42 -2.64
CA PRO A 59 -13.37 30.75 -1.63
C PRO A 59 -13.16 29.97 -0.34
N SER A 60 -13.51 30.56 0.81
CA SER A 60 -13.37 29.93 2.13
C SER A 60 -14.12 28.59 2.22
N GLU A 61 -15.27 28.44 1.57
CA GLU A 61 -16.03 27.19 1.55
C GLU A 61 -15.22 25.99 1.03
N LYS A 62 -14.34 26.17 0.04
CA LYS A 62 -13.48 25.08 -0.44
C LYS A 62 -12.46 24.62 0.59
N VAL A 63 -11.96 25.55 1.40
CA VAL A 63 -11.04 25.24 2.51
C VAL A 63 -11.79 24.44 3.58
N LYS A 64 -13.05 24.79 3.85
CA LYS A 64 -13.91 24.07 4.82
C LYS A 64 -14.24 22.66 4.34
N GLU A 65 -14.59 22.51 3.07
CA GLU A 65 -14.86 21.21 2.44
C GLU A 65 -13.61 20.32 2.52
N ALA A 66 -12.44 20.83 2.14
CA ALA A 66 -11.19 20.08 2.23
C ALA A 66 -10.83 19.65 3.67
N LEU A 67 -11.06 20.51 4.67
CA LEU A 67 -10.86 20.15 6.07
C LEU A 67 -11.85 19.07 6.54
N LYS A 68 -13.09 19.12 6.05
CA LYS A 68 -14.07 18.08 6.32
C LYS A 68 -13.66 16.74 5.69
N ASP A 69 -13.21 16.74 4.45
CA ASP A 69 -12.75 15.52 3.76
C ASP A 69 -11.50 14.92 4.44
N ALA A 70 -10.57 15.78 4.89
CA ALA A 70 -9.43 15.34 5.69
C ALA A 70 -9.89 14.72 7.03
N TYR A 71 -10.84 15.35 7.72
CA TYR A 71 -11.40 14.81 8.96
C TYR A 71 -12.06 13.44 8.74
N ASP A 72 -12.95 13.34 7.73
CA ASP A 72 -13.73 12.12 7.45
C ASP A 72 -12.84 10.95 7.00
N SER A 73 -11.72 11.23 6.32
CA SER A 73 -10.73 10.22 5.94
C SER A 73 -9.84 9.76 7.10
N GLY A 74 -9.96 10.38 8.29
CA GLY A 74 -9.13 10.11 9.46
C GLY A 74 -7.75 10.76 9.42
N CYS A 75 -7.50 11.68 8.48
CA CYS A 75 -6.27 12.48 8.47
C CYS A 75 -6.23 13.38 9.71
N GLN A 76 -5.08 13.43 10.37
CA GLN A 76 -4.89 14.20 11.61
C GLN A 76 -3.84 15.30 11.46
N ASN A 77 -3.18 15.43 10.31
CA ASN A 77 -2.10 16.41 10.12
C ASN A 77 -2.42 17.36 8.96
N ILE A 78 -2.38 18.67 9.22
CA ILE A 78 -2.58 19.72 8.22
C ILE A 78 -1.36 20.63 8.18
N LEU A 79 -0.75 20.81 7.00
CA LEU A 79 0.24 21.86 6.78
C LEU A 79 -0.48 23.13 6.30
N ALA A 80 -0.72 24.06 7.23
CA ALA A 80 -1.42 25.31 6.98
C ALA A 80 -0.50 26.32 6.28
N LEU A 81 -0.87 26.70 5.06
CA LEU A 81 -0.08 27.56 4.18
C LEU A 81 -0.90 28.75 3.71
N ARG A 82 -0.23 29.86 3.37
CA ARG A 82 -0.87 30.99 2.70
C ARG A 82 -1.19 30.62 1.25
N GLY A 83 -0.21 30.07 0.55
CA GLY A 83 -0.22 29.88 -0.90
C GLY A 83 0.49 31.03 -1.63
N ASP A 84 0.97 30.71 -2.82
CA ASP A 84 1.57 31.65 -3.77
C ASP A 84 0.48 32.34 -4.61
N PRO A 85 0.73 33.53 -5.16
CA PRO A 85 -0.19 34.15 -6.11
C PRO A 85 -0.46 33.22 -7.32
N PRO A 86 -1.65 33.31 -7.95
CA PRO A 86 -1.92 32.60 -9.19
C PRO A 86 -0.85 32.91 -10.24
N ARG A 87 -0.49 31.94 -11.10
CA ARG A 87 0.54 32.13 -12.15
C ARG A 87 0.33 33.34 -13.07
N GLU A 88 -0.92 33.79 -13.18
CA GLU A 88 -1.35 34.92 -14.01
C GLU A 88 -1.20 36.28 -13.31
N GLN A 89 -0.84 36.29 -12.02
CA GLN A 89 -0.68 37.48 -11.19
C GLN A 89 0.70 37.49 -10.54
N GLU A 90 1.46 38.57 -10.72
CA GLU A 90 2.77 38.72 -10.07
C GLU A 90 2.67 39.10 -8.59
N LYS A 91 1.52 39.65 -8.17
CA LYS A 91 1.28 40.09 -6.79
C LYS A 91 0.17 39.30 -6.14
N TRP A 92 0.36 39.00 -4.87
CA TRP A 92 -0.64 38.35 -4.05
C TRP A 92 -1.77 39.33 -3.69
N GLU A 93 -3.01 38.87 -3.85
CA GLU A 93 -4.23 39.57 -3.43
C GLU A 93 -5.15 38.62 -2.64
N ALA A 94 -5.77 39.12 -1.57
CA ALA A 94 -6.69 38.33 -0.78
C ALA A 94 -7.99 38.07 -1.54
N THR A 95 -8.48 36.82 -1.52
CA THR A 95 -9.81 36.50 -2.04
C THR A 95 -10.88 37.10 -1.11
N GLU A 96 -11.88 37.78 -1.67
CA GLU A 96 -12.98 38.36 -0.90
C GLU A 96 -13.71 37.27 -0.10
N GLY A 97 -13.90 37.48 1.21
CA GLY A 97 -14.49 36.49 2.12
C GLY A 97 -13.62 35.25 2.42
N GLY A 98 -12.36 35.24 1.95
CA GLY A 98 -11.38 34.19 2.21
C GLY A 98 -10.44 34.51 3.39
N PHE A 99 -9.48 33.62 3.62
CA PHE A 99 -8.41 33.83 4.61
C PHE A 99 -7.31 34.72 4.04
N ARG A 100 -6.61 35.47 4.89
CA ARG A 100 -5.56 36.40 4.46
C ARG A 100 -4.16 35.82 4.68
N TYR A 101 -3.94 35.23 5.85
CA TYR A 101 -2.66 34.65 6.25
C TYR A 101 -2.84 33.21 6.72
N ALA A 102 -1.75 32.42 6.66
CA ALA A 102 -1.74 31.07 7.22
C ALA A 102 -2.19 31.06 8.70
N THR A 103 -1.88 32.13 9.45
CA THR A 103 -2.32 32.34 10.84
C THR A 103 -3.84 32.34 10.99
N ASP A 104 -4.59 32.84 10.01
CA ASP A 104 -6.06 32.84 10.03
C ASP A 104 -6.60 31.43 9.85
N LEU A 105 -5.97 30.63 8.99
CA LEU A 105 -6.31 29.21 8.80
C LEU A 105 -6.03 28.40 10.07
N VAL A 106 -4.88 28.61 10.74
CA VAL A 106 -4.57 27.96 12.02
C VAL A 106 -5.67 28.25 13.06
N LYS A 107 -6.06 29.53 13.22
CA LYS A 107 -7.12 29.92 14.16
C LYS A 107 -8.45 29.29 13.82
N TYR A 108 -8.80 29.24 12.53
CA TYR A 108 -10.04 28.61 12.07
C TYR A 108 -10.07 27.12 12.39
N ILE A 109 -9.00 26.37 12.06
CA ILE A 109 -8.92 24.94 12.34
C ILE A 109 -9.05 24.68 13.84
N ARG A 110 -8.38 25.47 14.68
CA ARG A 110 -8.49 25.35 16.14
C ARG A 110 -9.89 25.65 16.67
N ALA A 111 -10.56 26.66 16.11
CA ALA A 111 -11.92 27.01 16.52
C ALA A 111 -12.94 25.93 16.17
N GLU A 112 -12.84 25.32 14.99
CA GLU A 112 -13.82 24.35 14.49
C GLU A 112 -13.54 22.90 14.91
N TYR A 113 -12.27 22.50 14.94
CA TYR A 113 -11.86 21.10 15.16
C TYR A 113 -11.09 20.87 16.48
N GLY A 114 -10.87 21.93 17.28
CA GLY A 114 -10.14 21.84 18.54
C GLY A 114 -8.73 21.24 18.35
N ASP A 115 -8.44 20.20 19.12
CA ASP A 115 -7.15 19.48 19.11
C ASP A 115 -7.16 18.23 18.22
N TYR A 116 -8.16 18.05 17.35
CA TYR A 116 -8.20 16.89 16.46
C TYR A 116 -7.03 16.88 15.47
N PHE A 117 -6.71 18.04 14.88
CA PHE A 117 -5.62 18.19 13.92
C PHE A 117 -4.33 18.67 14.60
N ASP A 118 -3.22 17.99 14.33
CA ASP A 118 -1.89 18.57 14.45
C ASP A 118 -1.64 19.50 13.25
N ILE A 119 -1.28 20.75 13.52
CA ILE A 119 -1.15 21.79 12.51
C ILE A 119 0.33 22.13 12.32
N GLY A 120 0.86 21.79 11.15
CA GLY A 120 2.16 22.27 10.70
C GLY A 120 2.07 23.65 10.07
N VAL A 121 3.17 24.42 10.12
CA VAL A 121 3.33 25.65 9.34
C VAL A 121 4.68 25.73 8.65
N ALA A 122 4.77 26.46 7.54
CA ALA A 122 6.03 26.68 6.85
C ALA A 122 6.99 27.62 7.62
N GLY A 123 8.27 27.28 7.62
CA GLY A 123 9.40 28.11 8.09
C GLY A 123 10.41 28.39 6.99
N TYR A 124 11.11 29.51 7.05
CA TYR A 124 12.07 29.93 6.03
C TYR A 124 13.39 30.32 6.72
N SER A 125 14.34 29.40 6.77
CA SER A 125 15.62 29.59 7.48
C SER A 125 16.45 30.74 6.92
N GLU A 126 16.35 30.99 5.61
CA GLU A 126 17.09 32.05 4.92
C GLU A 126 16.29 33.36 4.81
N GLY A 127 15.02 33.35 5.22
CA GLY A 127 14.05 34.43 5.10
C GLY A 127 12.99 34.17 4.02
N HIS A 128 11.82 34.81 4.13
CA HIS A 128 10.80 34.78 3.09
C HIS A 128 11.06 35.90 2.07
N PRO A 129 11.00 35.66 0.75
CA PRO A 129 11.32 36.66 -0.28
C PRO A 129 10.52 37.98 -0.15
N GLU A 130 9.24 37.87 0.22
CA GLU A 130 8.36 39.04 0.43
C GLU A 130 8.59 39.79 1.76
N CYS A 131 9.42 39.28 2.67
CA CYS A 131 9.67 39.90 3.97
C CYS A 131 11.14 40.34 4.08
N LEU A 132 11.35 41.65 3.84
CA LEU A 132 12.66 42.29 3.81
C LEU A 132 13.40 42.25 5.16
N ASP A 133 12.68 42.11 6.28
CA ASP A 133 13.25 42.05 7.62
C ASP A 133 13.22 40.61 8.17
N LYS A 134 14.40 39.99 8.26
CA LYS A 134 14.54 38.61 8.78
C LYS A 134 14.04 38.46 10.22
N SER A 135 14.12 39.50 11.04
CA SER A 135 13.62 39.44 12.42
C SER A 135 12.08 39.40 12.48
N GLN A 136 11.41 40.08 11.56
CA GLN A 136 9.95 40.05 11.44
C GLN A 136 9.45 38.68 10.97
N ASN A 137 10.19 37.97 10.10
CA ASN A 137 9.85 36.61 9.69
C ASN A 137 9.71 35.65 10.89
N ILE A 138 10.62 35.74 11.87
CA ILE A 138 10.56 34.90 13.08
C ILE A 138 9.37 35.29 13.95
N ASN A 139 9.05 36.59 14.05
CA ASN A 139 7.87 37.06 14.79
C ASN A 139 6.57 36.53 14.17
N HIS A 140 6.41 36.59 12.85
CA HIS A 140 5.24 36.02 12.17
C HIS A 140 5.19 34.49 12.28
N LEU A 141 6.33 33.81 12.29
CA LEU A 141 6.37 32.38 12.61
C LEU A 141 5.84 32.13 14.03
N LYS A 142 6.32 32.91 15.01
CA LYS A 142 5.86 32.83 16.41
C LYS A 142 4.37 33.10 16.54
N GLU A 143 3.81 34.07 15.82
CA GLU A 143 2.36 34.34 15.77
C GLU A 143 1.55 33.12 15.30
N LYS A 144 2.04 32.38 14.29
CA LYS A 144 1.40 31.14 13.84
C LYS A 144 1.46 30.04 14.89
N ILE A 145 2.58 29.92 15.60
CA ILE A 145 2.70 28.96 16.71
C ILE A 145 1.76 29.33 17.85
N ASP A 146 1.71 30.61 18.23
CA ASP A 146 0.82 31.12 19.29
C ASP A 146 -0.66 30.98 18.95
N ALA A 147 -0.99 30.95 17.65
CA ALA A 147 -2.33 30.65 17.18
C ALA A 147 -2.72 29.17 17.31
N GLY A 148 -1.77 28.27 17.59
CA GLY A 148 -2.02 26.85 17.87
C GLY A 148 -1.34 25.85 16.93
N ALA A 149 -0.33 26.26 16.15
CA ALA A 149 0.45 25.32 15.33
C ALA A 149 1.42 24.47 16.18
N ASN A 150 1.58 23.19 15.81
CA ASN A 150 2.28 22.16 16.58
C ASN A 150 3.70 21.89 16.10
N PHE A 151 4.03 22.20 14.85
CA PHE A 151 5.38 22.00 14.29
C PHE A 151 5.65 22.92 13.10
N VAL A 152 6.92 23.03 12.72
CA VAL A 152 7.39 23.80 11.57
C VAL A 152 8.07 22.87 10.57
N VAL A 153 7.69 22.96 9.30
CA VAL A 153 8.45 22.36 8.19
C VAL A 153 9.17 23.48 7.46
N THR A 154 10.50 23.42 7.35
CA THR A 154 11.25 24.48 6.68
C THR A 154 11.22 24.31 5.17
N GLN A 155 11.33 25.41 4.44
CA GLN A 155 11.75 25.42 3.04
C GLN A 155 13.08 24.65 2.87
N MET A 156 13.33 24.15 1.66
CA MET A 156 14.62 23.54 1.30
C MET A 156 15.79 24.52 1.46
N PHE A 157 16.93 24.01 1.93
CA PHE A 157 18.20 24.73 2.05
C PHE A 157 19.38 23.79 1.78
N TYR A 158 20.55 24.35 1.53
CA TYR A 158 21.81 23.59 1.37
C TYR A 158 22.91 24.04 2.35
N ASP A 159 22.71 25.16 3.05
CA ASP A 159 23.64 25.66 4.06
C ASP A 159 23.13 25.31 5.47
N VAL A 160 23.79 24.32 6.09
CA VAL A 160 23.42 23.83 7.42
C VAL A 160 23.71 24.84 8.53
N ASP A 161 24.74 25.67 8.39
CA ASP A 161 25.11 26.65 9.41
C ASP A 161 24.08 27.78 9.49
N ILE A 162 23.59 28.26 8.34
CA ILE A 162 22.49 29.22 8.27
C ILE A 162 21.24 28.63 8.94
N PHE A 163 20.91 27.38 8.63
CA PHE A 163 19.76 26.70 9.25
C PHE A 163 19.90 26.57 10.77
N LEU A 164 21.04 26.10 11.29
CA LEU A 164 21.27 25.93 12.72
C LEU A 164 21.27 27.27 13.47
N SER A 165 21.84 28.32 12.88
CA SER A 165 21.75 29.68 13.43
C SER A 165 20.29 30.14 13.51
N TRP A 166 19.51 29.92 12.45
CA TRP A 166 18.09 30.26 12.44
C TRP A 166 17.29 29.50 13.50
N VAL A 167 17.58 28.21 13.70
CA VAL A 167 16.96 27.41 14.78
C VAL A 167 17.24 28.05 16.15
N GLN A 168 18.48 28.48 16.42
CA GLN A 168 18.82 29.16 17.68
C GLN A 168 18.02 30.45 17.86
N ASP A 169 17.87 31.25 16.80
CA ASP A 169 17.10 32.49 16.87
C ASP A 169 15.60 32.24 17.05
N CYS A 170 15.04 31.20 16.42
CA CYS A 170 13.69 30.73 16.70
C CYS A 170 13.50 30.33 18.18
N ARG A 171 14.47 29.61 18.77
CA ARG A 171 14.41 29.25 20.20
C ARG A 171 14.46 30.48 21.10
N LYS A 172 15.31 31.47 20.80
CA LYS A 172 15.35 32.75 21.54
C LYS A 172 14.03 33.51 21.47
N ALA A 173 13.33 33.43 20.34
CA ALA A 173 12.00 34.03 20.15
C ALA A 173 10.85 33.22 20.78
N GLY A 174 11.13 32.10 21.45
CA GLY A 174 10.13 31.26 22.11
C GLY A 174 9.37 30.31 21.19
N VAL A 175 9.88 30.05 19.97
CA VAL A 175 9.37 28.94 19.14
C VAL A 175 9.91 27.64 19.73
N LEU A 176 9.09 26.90 20.48
CA LEU A 176 9.49 25.67 21.18
C LEU A 176 9.00 24.38 20.53
N VAL A 177 8.11 24.50 19.54
CA VAL A 177 7.64 23.37 18.74
C VAL A 177 8.76 22.70 17.94
N PRO A 178 8.62 21.42 17.54
CA PRO A 178 9.54 20.76 16.61
C PRO A 178 9.74 21.58 15.33
N ILE A 179 11.00 21.67 14.89
CA ILE A 179 11.38 22.26 13.61
C ILE A 179 11.95 21.13 12.76
N ILE A 180 11.30 20.85 11.65
CA ILE A 180 11.62 19.76 10.73
C ILE A 180 12.31 20.35 9.50
N PRO A 181 13.59 20.06 9.26
CA PRO A 181 14.34 20.56 8.12
C PRO A 181 13.85 19.92 6.82
N GLY A 182 13.55 20.77 5.83
CA GLY A 182 13.24 20.39 4.47
C GLY A 182 14.50 20.11 3.64
N ILE A 183 14.63 18.89 3.13
CA ILE A 183 15.79 18.38 2.39
C ILE A 183 15.35 18.04 0.97
N MET A 184 15.98 18.65 -0.03
CA MET A 184 15.72 18.32 -1.44
C MET A 184 16.87 17.49 -2.03
N PRO A 185 16.63 16.22 -2.40
CA PRO A 185 17.64 15.41 -3.07
C PRO A 185 18.12 16.00 -4.40
N ILE A 186 19.44 15.97 -4.62
CA ILE A 186 20.08 16.41 -5.86
C ILE A 186 20.08 15.26 -6.86
N THR A 187 19.33 15.40 -7.96
CA THR A 187 19.17 14.34 -8.97
C THR A 187 19.85 14.63 -10.30
N GLY A 188 20.21 15.89 -10.55
CA GLY A 188 20.85 16.40 -11.75
C GLY A 188 21.23 17.87 -11.58
N TRP A 189 22.14 18.37 -12.42
CA TRP A 189 22.75 19.70 -12.23
C TRP A 189 21.77 20.85 -12.50
N ASP A 190 21.10 20.82 -13.66
CA ASP A 190 20.18 21.89 -14.05
C ASP A 190 18.92 21.93 -13.17
N SER A 191 18.44 20.77 -12.71
CA SER A 191 17.31 20.69 -11.79
C SER A 191 17.68 21.27 -10.43
N PHE A 192 18.88 20.97 -9.92
CA PHE A 192 19.42 21.52 -8.68
C PHE A 192 19.51 23.05 -8.72
N LEU A 193 20.21 23.63 -9.70
CA LEU A 193 20.37 25.08 -9.81
C LEU A 193 19.04 25.81 -9.99
N ARG A 194 18.14 25.25 -10.82
CA ARG A 194 16.81 25.83 -11.03
C ARG A 194 16.00 25.87 -9.74
N ARG A 195 16.08 24.83 -8.92
CA ARG A 195 15.31 24.72 -7.67
C ARG A 195 15.86 25.64 -6.60
N ALA A 196 17.18 25.67 -6.42
CA ALA A 196 17.83 26.62 -5.52
C ALA A 196 17.49 28.08 -5.90
N LYS A 197 17.50 28.41 -7.20
CA LYS A 197 17.08 29.73 -7.67
C LYS A 197 15.61 30.04 -7.37
N TRP A 198 14.71 29.08 -7.61
CA TRP A 198 13.28 29.28 -7.37
C TRP A 198 12.94 29.45 -5.90
N SER A 199 13.61 28.72 -5.01
CA SER A 199 13.44 28.85 -3.56
C SER A 199 14.30 29.98 -2.96
N GLU A 200 15.09 30.68 -3.76
CA GLU A 200 16.11 31.65 -3.32
C GLU A 200 17.07 31.09 -2.25
N ALA A 201 17.37 29.79 -2.31
CA ALA A 201 18.24 29.12 -1.36
C ALA A 201 19.72 29.40 -1.65
N HIS A 202 20.50 29.68 -0.61
CA HIS A 202 21.95 29.78 -0.70
C HIS A 202 22.56 28.40 -0.99
N ILE A 203 23.44 28.35 -1.99
CA ILE A 203 24.24 27.16 -2.30
C ILE A 203 25.66 27.40 -1.76
N PRO A 204 26.12 26.62 -0.77
CA PRO A 204 27.50 26.72 -0.30
C PRO A 204 28.50 26.45 -1.44
N GLN A 205 29.61 27.18 -1.47
CA GLN A 205 30.60 27.05 -2.54
C GLN A 205 31.12 25.61 -2.70
N HIS A 206 31.28 24.87 -1.60
CA HIS A 206 31.75 23.49 -1.65
C HIS A 206 30.78 22.52 -2.37
N PHE A 207 29.47 22.83 -2.41
CA PHE A 207 28.52 22.08 -3.24
C PHE A 207 28.80 22.30 -4.73
N LEU A 208 29.02 23.56 -5.13
CA LEU A 208 29.34 23.90 -6.52
C LEU A 208 30.67 23.28 -6.95
N ASP A 209 31.71 23.41 -6.12
CA ASP A 209 33.04 22.87 -6.40
C ASP A 209 33.02 21.34 -6.56
N ALA A 210 32.16 20.65 -5.80
CA ALA A 210 32.01 19.20 -5.88
C ALA A 210 31.16 18.72 -7.08
N LEU A 211 30.13 19.47 -7.47
CA LEU A 211 29.15 19.05 -8.47
C LEU A 211 29.46 19.58 -9.88
N GLU A 212 30.07 20.75 -10.01
CA GLU A 212 30.37 21.34 -11.32
C GLU A 212 31.28 20.47 -12.21
N PRO A 213 32.31 19.77 -11.69
CA PRO A 213 33.14 18.88 -12.50
C PRO A 213 32.37 17.72 -13.15
N VAL A 214 31.26 17.29 -12.52
CA VAL A 214 30.42 16.17 -12.98
C VAL A 214 29.11 16.62 -13.62
N LYS A 215 28.91 17.93 -13.85
CA LYS A 215 27.61 18.51 -14.25
C LYS A 215 26.94 17.93 -15.50
N ASN A 216 27.70 17.28 -16.38
CA ASN A 216 27.20 16.67 -17.62
C ASN A 216 26.86 15.18 -17.47
N ASP A 217 26.98 14.60 -16.26
CA ASP A 217 26.64 13.21 -15.95
C ASP A 217 25.66 13.17 -14.76
N ASP A 218 24.37 12.99 -15.07
CA ASP A 218 23.30 12.95 -14.06
C ASP A 218 23.46 11.79 -13.06
N ALA A 219 24.14 10.70 -13.43
CA ALA A 219 24.40 9.61 -12.48
C ALA A 219 25.48 10.04 -11.47
N ALA A 220 26.58 10.60 -11.94
CA ALA A 220 27.66 11.11 -11.09
C ALA A 220 27.21 12.30 -10.22
N VAL A 221 26.40 13.22 -10.77
CA VAL A 221 25.80 14.33 -9.99
C VAL A 221 24.93 13.80 -8.86
N ARG A 222 24.13 12.75 -9.13
CA ARG A 222 23.25 12.16 -8.11
C ARG A 222 24.04 11.46 -7.01
N GLU A 223 25.07 10.72 -7.36
CA GLU A 223 25.96 10.06 -6.40
C GLU A 223 26.65 11.08 -5.52
N ARG A 224 27.33 12.07 -6.11
CA ARG A 224 28.03 13.12 -5.38
C ARG A 224 27.08 14.02 -4.58
N GLY A 225 25.90 14.31 -5.12
CA GLY A 225 24.85 15.05 -4.43
C GLY A 225 24.27 14.29 -3.23
N THR A 226 24.19 12.96 -3.33
CA THR A 226 23.78 12.09 -2.21
C THR A 226 24.81 12.17 -1.08
N GLU A 227 26.10 12.11 -1.39
CA GLU A 227 27.17 12.22 -0.37
C GLU A 227 27.09 13.54 0.40
N LEU A 228 26.99 14.67 -0.33
CA LEU A 228 26.88 16.01 0.27
C LEU A 228 25.64 16.15 1.16
N LEU A 229 24.49 15.66 0.69
CA LEU A 229 23.25 15.72 1.48
C LEU A 229 23.27 14.75 2.66
N THR A 230 23.98 13.63 2.56
CA THR A 230 24.17 12.70 3.69
C THR A 230 24.98 13.38 4.80
N GLU A 231 26.09 14.05 4.45
CA GLU A 231 26.89 14.83 5.41
C GLU A 231 26.08 15.96 6.05
N MET A 232 25.29 16.69 5.25
CA MET A 232 24.38 17.72 5.74
C MET A 232 23.33 17.17 6.72
N CYS A 233 22.67 16.07 6.35
CA CYS A 233 21.70 15.40 7.21
C CYS A 233 22.32 14.86 8.49
N GLN A 234 23.53 14.28 8.43
CA GLN A 234 24.24 13.80 9.60
C GLN A 234 24.56 14.95 10.58
N THR A 235 25.01 16.09 10.05
CA THR A 235 25.27 17.30 10.85
C THR A 235 24.01 17.80 11.55
N ILE A 236 22.87 17.79 10.85
CA ILE A 236 21.56 18.12 11.43
C ILE A 236 21.20 17.15 12.57
N LEU A 237 21.36 15.84 12.35
CA LEU A 237 21.07 14.83 13.37
C LEU A 237 21.95 14.97 14.61
N ASP A 238 23.24 15.21 14.41
CA ASP A 238 24.25 15.39 15.49
C ASP A 238 23.99 16.67 16.30
N SER A 239 23.31 17.66 15.72
CA SER A 239 22.89 18.88 16.41
C SER A 239 21.71 18.69 17.38
N GLY A 240 21.13 17.49 17.43
CA GLY A 240 19.99 17.14 18.30
C GLY A 240 18.62 17.30 17.66
N LEU A 241 18.54 17.49 16.34
CA LEU A 241 17.29 17.45 15.58
C LEU A 241 17.07 16.04 15.04
N HIS A 242 15.94 15.42 15.34
CA HIS A 242 15.73 13.98 15.04
C HIS A 242 14.78 13.70 13.87
N HIS A 243 14.42 14.72 13.11
CA HIS A 243 13.49 14.63 11.99
C HIS A 243 14.13 15.17 10.72
N LEU A 244 13.81 14.57 9.58
CA LEU A 244 14.21 15.00 8.24
C LEU A 244 12.98 14.91 7.33
N HIS A 245 12.66 15.98 6.62
CA HIS A 245 11.56 16.00 5.65
C HIS A 245 12.13 16.02 4.23
N PHE A 246 11.88 14.98 3.44
CA PHE A 246 12.44 14.86 2.08
C PHE A 246 11.45 15.29 1.00
N TYR A 247 11.82 16.30 0.21
CA TYR A 247 11.09 16.69 -1.00
C TYR A 247 11.37 15.72 -2.15
N THR A 248 10.64 14.59 -2.17
CA THR A 248 10.86 13.46 -3.09
C THR A 248 10.63 13.79 -4.57
N MET A 249 9.82 14.82 -4.86
CA MET A 249 9.37 15.15 -6.22
C MET A 249 8.73 13.97 -6.95
N ASN A 250 8.02 13.11 -6.22
CA ASN A 250 7.48 11.86 -6.73
C ASN A 250 8.59 11.01 -7.39
N LEU A 251 9.75 10.89 -6.76
CA LEU A 251 10.85 10.01 -7.16
C LEU A 251 11.41 9.33 -5.90
N GLU A 252 11.84 8.07 -6.03
CA GLU A 252 12.28 7.28 -4.87
C GLU A 252 13.81 7.15 -4.75
N LYS A 253 14.52 7.09 -5.88
CA LYS A 253 15.93 6.67 -5.92
C LYS A 253 16.88 7.51 -5.07
N ALA A 254 16.88 8.83 -5.23
CA ALA A 254 17.82 9.69 -4.50
C ALA A 254 17.51 9.74 -2.99
N THR A 255 16.23 9.77 -2.62
CA THR A 255 15.81 9.68 -1.22
C THR A 255 16.23 8.35 -0.60
N ASN A 256 16.06 7.23 -1.31
CA ASN A 256 16.51 5.92 -0.87
C ASN A 256 18.01 5.90 -0.57
N MET A 257 18.83 6.41 -1.50
CA MET A 257 20.29 6.45 -1.37
C MET A 257 20.72 7.24 -0.12
N ILE A 258 20.08 8.37 0.17
CA ILE A 258 20.39 9.18 1.37
C ILE A 258 19.98 8.44 2.66
N ILE A 259 18.77 7.89 2.71
CA ILE A 259 18.27 7.16 3.88
C ILE A 259 19.12 5.90 4.16
N GLU A 260 19.52 5.20 3.11
CA GLU A 260 20.44 4.06 3.18
C GLU A 260 21.82 4.47 3.72
N ALA A 261 22.40 5.54 3.18
CA ALA A 261 23.70 6.05 3.63
C ALA A 261 23.70 6.52 5.09
N LEU A 262 22.57 7.05 5.57
CA LEU A 262 22.37 7.43 6.98
C LEU A 262 22.10 6.22 7.90
N GLY A 263 21.96 5.00 7.36
CA GLY A 263 21.59 3.81 8.13
C GLY A 263 20.19 3.89 8.73
N LEU A 264 19.28 4.65 8.10
CA LEU A 264 17.91 4.87 8.58
C LEU A 264 16.90 3.88 7.99
N LEU A 265 17.31 3.05 7.02
CA LEU A 265 16.52 1.91 6.58
C LEU A 265 16.37 0.94 7.76
N LYS A 266 15.13 0.63 8.13
CA LYS A 266 14.86 -0.32 9.22
C LYS A 266 14.72 -1.73 8.65
N ASP A 267 15.49 -2.67 9.18
CA ASP A 267 15.22 -4.10 9.00
C ASP A 267 13.81 -4.41 9.51
N VAL A 268 13.12 -5.25 8.72
CA VAL A 268 11.77 -5.80 8.92
C VAL A 268 11.04 -5.21 10.12
N GLN A 269 10.28 -4.15 9.84
CA GLN A 269 8.85 -4.26 10.10
C GLN A 269 8.43 -4.93 11.42
N LYS A 270 8.45 -4.26 12.59
CA LYS A 270 7.63 -4.76 13.71
C LYS A 270 6.15 -4.59 13.34
N ARG A 271 5.62 -5.56 12.60
CA ARG A 271 4.23 -5.61 12.16
C ARG A 271 3.33 -5.61 13.38
N GLU A 272 2.35 -4.72 13.44
CA GLU A 272 1.35 -4.77 14.50
C GLU A 272 0.42 -5.97 14.32
N MET A 273 0.04 -6.25 13.07
CA MET A 273 -0.81 -7.35 12.63
C MET A 273 -0.18 -8.05 11.41
N PRO A 274 -0.62 -9.27 11.04
CA PRO A 274 -0.15 -9.95 9.82
C PRO A 274 -0.47 -9.20 8.52
N TRP A 275 -1.36 -8.20 8.58
CA TRP A 275 -1.78 -7.36 7.47
C TRP A 275 -1.68 -5.88 7.84
N GLN A 276 -1.59 -5.01 6.82
CA GLN A 276 -1.55 -3.56 7.01
C GLN A 276 -2.91 -3.05 7.50
N ARG A 277 -2.90 -2.31 8.63
CA ARG A 277 -4.10 -1.67 9.19
C ARG A 277 -4.46 -0.43 8.37
N SER A 278 -5.76 -0.19 8.24
CA SER A 278 -6.28 1.07 7.71
C SER A 278 -6.22 2.14 8.80
N LEU A 279 -5.89 3.38 8.42
CA LEU A 279 -5.99 4.55 9.29
C LEU A 279 -7.29 5.33 9.06
N GLY A 280 -8.22 4.78 8.28
CA GLY A 280 -9.56 5.36 8.11
C GLY A 280 -10.31 5.42 9.44
N LEU A 281 -11.03 6.51 9.66
CA LEU A 281 -11.63 6.86 10.96
C LEU A 281 -12.51 5.72 11.54
N ASN A 282 -13.36 5.11 10.70
CA ASN A 282 -14.29 4.06 11.12
C ASN A 282 -13.66 2.67 11.28
N ARG A 283 -12.39 2.49 10.88
CA ARG A 283 -11.71 1.17 10.86
C ARG A 283 -10.71 0.98 11.99
N LYS A 284 -10.60 1.94 12.90
CA LYS A 284 -9.59 1.93 13.95
C LYS A 284 -9.62 0.67 14.81
N ASP A 285 -10.79 0.09 15.05
CA ASP A 285 -10.94 -1.10 15.89
C ASP A 285 -10.95 -2.42 15.10
N GLU A 286 -10.80 -2.37 13.78
CA GLU A 286 -10.70 -3.56 12.93
C GLU A 286 -9.46 -4.38 13.34
N SER A 287 -9.69 -5.62 13.77
CA SER A 287 -8.61 -6.47 14.29
C SER A 287 -8.61 -7.90 13.73
N VAL A 288 -9.55 -8.25 12.86
CA VAL A 288 -9.66 -9.59 12.27
C VAL A 288 -10.19 -9.49 10.83
N ARG A 289 -9.61 -10.27 9.92
CA ARG A 289 -9.99 -10.33 8.49
C ARG A 289 -10.04 -11.77 7.96
N PRO A 290 -10.85 -12.05 6.93
CA PRO A 290 -10.76 -13.29 6.16
C PRO A 290 -9.46 -13.32 5.37
N ILE A 291 -8.80 -14.49 5.31
CA ILE A 291 -7.50 -14.66 4.65
C ILE A 291 -7.53 -14.44 3.12
N PHE A 292 -8.71 -14.54 2.50
CA PHE A 292 -8.88 -14.59 1.05
C PHE A 292 -8.32 -13.36 0.31
N TRP A 293 -8.42 -12.18 0.93
CA TRP A 293 -7.88 -10.93 0.37
C TRP A 293 -6.47 -10.58 0.86
N ALA A 294 -5.72 -11.52 1.44
CA ALA A 294 -4.36 -11.28 1.94
C ALA A 294 -3.45 -10.65 0.86
N ASN A 295 -3.58 -11.11 -0.40
CA ASN A 295 -2.80 -10.60 -1.54
C ASN A 295 -3.51 -9.48 -2.33
N ARG A 296 -4.69 -9.02 -1.85
CA ARG A 296 -5.55 -8.02 -2.50
C ARG A 296 -6.17 -7.05 -1.49
N HIS A 297 -5.35 -6.54 -0.57
CA HIS A 297 -5.78 -5.65 0.52
C HIS A 297 -6.62 -4.46 0.06
N LYS A 298 -6.26 -3.82 -1.05
CA LYS A 298 -6.99 -2.66 -1.61
C LYS A 298 -8.42 -3.02 -1.99
N SER A 299 -8.63 -4.21 -2.56
CA SER A 299 -9.97 -4.71 -2.90
C SER A 299 -10.80 -4.93 -1.64
N TYR A 300 -10.22 -5.56 -0.61
CA TYR A 300 -10.91 -5.74 0.67
C TYR A 300 -11.36 -4.41 1.28
N ILE A 301 -10.47 -3.41 1.33
CA ILE A 301 -10.81 -2.08 1.86
C ILE A 301 -11.94 -1.44 1.04
N ALA A 302 -11.88 -1.50 -0.29
CA ALA A 302 -12.92 -0.96 -1.16
C ALA A 302 -14.28 -1.66 -0.91
N ARG A 303 -14.31 -2.99 -0.91
CA ARG A 303 -15.54 -3.79 -0.76
C ARG A 303 -16.17 -3.73 0.64
N THR A 304 -15.41 -3.27 1.63
CA THR A 304 -15.90 -3.11 3.01
C THR A 304 -16.02 -1.63 3.41
N LYS A 305 -15.86 -0.69 2.47
CA LYS A 305 -15.87 0.76 2.75
C LYS A 305 -17.17 1.24 3.37
N GLU A 306 -18.30 0.70 2.92
CA GLU A 306 -19.64 1.08 3.35
C GLU A 306 -20.09 0.32 4.62
N TRP A 307 -19.17 -0.32 5.35
CA TRP A 307 -19.52 -1.00 6.59
C TRP A 307 -19.61 -0.01 7.76
N ASP A 308 -20.71 -0.11 8.52
CA ASP A 308 -20.93 0.73 9.71
C ASP A 308 -20.04 0.31 10.90
N GLU A 309 -19.83 -1.00 11.06
CA GLU A 309 -19.02 -1.58 12.14
C GLU A 309 -18.02 -2.60 11.57
N PHE A 310 -16.82 -2.62 12.14
CA PHE A 310 -15.75 -3.54 11.73
C PHE A 310 -15.47 -4.58 12.82
N PRO A 311 -15.18 -5.83 12.44
CA PRO A 311 -14.90 -6.90 13.41
C PRO A 311 -13.71 -6.61 14.34
N ASN A 312 -13.97 -6.72 15.65
CA ASN A 312 -13.00 -6.54 16.73
C ASN A 312 -12.94 -7.80 17.62
N GLY A 313 -11.76 -8.40 17.73
CA GLY A 313 -11.48 -9.61 18.49
C GLY A 313 -11.98 -10.89 17.81
N ARG A 314 -13.29 -11.10 17.74
CA ARG A 314 -13.90 -12.24 17.04
C ARG A 314 -14.62 -11.76 15.80
N TRP A 315 -14.51 -12.51 14.72
CA TRP A 315 -15.34 -12.30 13.56
C TRP A 315 -16.78 -12.60 13.95
N GLY A 316 -17.63 -11.56 13.92
CA GLY A 316 -19.03 -11.62 14.33
C GLY A 316 -19.89 -12.38 13.32
N ASP A 317 -21.20 -12.18 13.44
CA ASP A 317 -22.16 -12.72 12.48
C ASP A 317 -22.02 -12.01 11.13
N SER A 318 -21.37 -12.67 10.17
CA SER A 318 -21.06 -12.15 8.82
C SER A 318 -22.30 -11.85 7.96
N ARG A 319 -23.50 -11.98 8.52
CA ARG A 319 -24.78 -11.58 7.89
C ARG A 319 -25.01 -10.07 7.87
N SER A 320 -24.10 -9.26 8.40
CA SER A 320 -24.20 -7.79 8.36
C SER A 320 -22.81 -7.13 8.46
N PRO A 321 -22.42 -6.20 7.57
CA PRO A 321 -22.93 -5.87 6.23
C PRO A 321 -22.33 -6.78 5.13
N ALA A 322 -23.01 -6.90 3.99
CA ALA A 322 -22.50 -7.63 2.85
C ALA A 322 -21.25 -6.94 2.26
N PHE A 323 -20.33 -7.73 1.69
CA PHE A 323 -19.29 -7.17 0.83
C PHE A 323 -19.95 -6.46 -0.36
N GLY A 324 -19.50 -5.25 -0.68
CA GLY A 324 -20.05 -4.52 -1.82
C GLY A 324 -19.81 -5.25 -3.15
N GLU A 325 -20.71 -5.00 -4.09
CA GLU A 325 -20.70 -5.58 -5.45
C GLU A 325 -19.45 -5.16 -6.23
N LEU A 326 -18.91 -6.09 -7.01
CA LEU A 326 -17.65 -5.88 -7.72
C LEU A 326 -17.74 -4.72 -8.73
N GLU A 327 -18.88 -4.53 -9.38
CA GLU A 327 -19.07 -3.47 -10.39
C GLU A 327 -18.94 -2.05 -9.81
N ASN A 328 -19.12 -1.89 -8.49
CA ASN A 328 -19.07 -0.58 -7.83
C ASN A 328 -17.65 -0.12 -7.50
N TYR A 329 -16.68 -1.02 -7.60
CA TYR A 329 -15.29 -0.76 -7.28
C TYR A 329 -14.47 -1.12 -8.51
N ASN A 330 -13.46 -0.33 -8.89
CA ASN A 330 -12.60 -0.63 -10.04
C ASN A 330 -11.67 -1.84 -9.75
N ILE A 331 -12.26 -3.01 -9.49
CA ILE A 331 -11.61 -4.26 -9.15
C ILE A 331 -11.30 -4.98 -10.47
N GLY A 332 -10.01 -5.21 -10.70
CA GLY A 332 -9.52 -5.92 -11.87
C GLY A 332 -8.03 -6.21 -11.73
N LEU A 333 -7.41 -6.57 -12.85
CA LEU A 333 -5.98 -6.81 -12.91
C LEU A 333 -5.20 -5.52 -12.62
N ARG A 334 -4.17 -5.60 -11.77
CA ARG A 334 -3.21 -4.51 -11.57
C ARG A 334 -2.39 -4.24 -12.84
N VAL A 335 -2.17 -5.28 -13.64
CA VAL A 335 -1.37 -5.22 -14.87
C VAL A 335 -2.27 -4.77 -16.03
N PRO A 336 -1.89 -3.72 -16.78
CA PRO A 336 -2.63 -3.31 -17.96
C PRO A 336 -2.72 -4.44 -18.99
N PRO A 337 -3.84 -4.63 -19.72
CA PRO A 337 -4.03 -5.72 -20.67
C PRO A 337 -2.90 -5.84 -21.73
N GLU A 338 -2.31 -4.72 -22.13
CA GLU A 338 -1.20 -4.68 -23.10
C GLU A 338 0.15 -5.19 -22.55
N GLU A 339 0.32 -5.18 -21.23
CA GLU A 339 1.53 -5.69 -20.55
C GLU A 339 1.36 -7.16 -20.14
N VAL A 340 0.12 -7.68 -20.08
CA VAL A 340 -0.18 -9.07 -19.70
C VAL A 340 0.61 -10.09 -20.53
N PRO A 341 0.64 -10.05 -21.88
CA PRO A 341 1.40 -11.03 -22.66
C PRO A 341 2.91 -10.98 -22.41
N LYS A 342 3.45 -9.83 -22.00
CA LYS A 342 4.89 -9.70 -21.68
C LYS A 342 5.22 -10.32 -20.33
N LEU A 343 4.30 -10.22 -19.38
CA LEU A 343 4.51 -10.67 -18.01
C LEU A 343 4.15 -12.14 -17.80
N TRP A 344 3.03 -12.58 -18.37
CA TRP A 344 2.46 -13.91 -18.18
C TRP A 344 2.55 -14.81 -19.42
N GLY A 345 3.11 -14.30 -20.52
CA GLY A 345 3.18 -15.02 -21.78
C GLY A 345 1.79 -15.21 -22.41
N SER A 346 1.70 -16.15 -23.35
CA SER A 346 0.46 -16.59 -24.00
C SER A 346 0.33 -18.10 -23.82
N PRO A 347 -0.18 -18.59 -22.67
CA PRO A 347 -0.21 -20.02 -22.40
C PRO A 347 -1.13 -20.72 -23.41
N GLU A 348 -0.71 -21.82 -24.01
CA GLU A 348 -1.51 -22.58 -24.98
C GLU A 348 -1.93 -23.95 -24.44
N THR A 349 -1.25 -24.43 -23.39
CA THR A 349 -1.51 -25.70 -22.72
C THR A 349 -1.69 -25.53 -21.21
N LEU A 350 -2.28 -26.53 -20.55
CA LEU A 350 -2.34 -26.54 -19.07
C LEU A 350 -0.95 -26.59 -18.42
N GLN A 351 0.06 -27.13 -19.12
CA GLN A 351 1.44 -27.11 -18.65
C GLN A 351 1.99 -25.69 -18.62
N ASP A 352 1.71 -24.86 -19.64
CA ASP A 352 2.16 -23.46 -19.66
C ASP A 352 1.57 -22.66 -18.49
N VAL A 353 0.29 -22.92 -18.17
CA VAL A 353 -0.38 -22.31 -17.01
C VAL A 353 0.27 -22.78 -15.70
N ALA A 354 0.53 -24.09 -15.55
CA ALA A 354 1.20 -24.62 -14.37
C ALA A 354 2.63 -24.06 -14.20
N ASP A 355 3.37 -23.95 -15.30
CA ASP A 355 4.72 -23.40 -15.33
C ASP A 355 4.74 -21.92 -14.92
N LEU A 356 3.75 -21.13 -15.37
CA LEU A 356 3.59 -19.74 -14.95
C LEU A 356 3.42 -19.62 -13.43
N PHE A 357 2.54 -20.42 -12.83
CA PHE A 357 2.30 -20.39 -11.39
C PHE A 357 3.50 -20.92 -10.60
N SER A 358 4.15 -21.97 -11.09
CA SER A 358 5.39 -22.50 -10.54
C SER A 358 6.50 -21.44 -10.56
N ASN A 359 6.66 -20.72 -11.67
CA ASN A 359 7.62 -19.64 -11.83
C ASN A 359 7.33 -18.45 -10.90
N TYR A 360 6.07 -18.12 -10.67
CA TYR A 360 5.68 -17.13 -9.65
C TYR A 360 6.13 -17.56 -8.26
N CYS A 361 5.82 -18.80 -7.84
CA CYS A 361 6.27 -19.31 -6.56
C CYS A 361 7.80 -19.32 -6.42
N LEU A 362 8.53 -19.57 -7.50
CA LEU A 362 10.00 -19.55 -7.51
C LEU A 362 10.62 -18.14 -7.60
N GLY A 363 9.80 -17.08 -7.71
CA GLY A 363 10.25 -15.69 -7.78
C GLY A 363 10.69 -15.22 -9.17
N ASN A 364 10.46 -16.04 -10.21
CA ASN A 364 10.77 -15.69 -11.61
C ASN A 364 9.70 -14.78 -12.23
N VAL A 365 8.51 -14.74 -11.63
CA VAL A 365 7.39 -13.87 -12.04
C VAL A 365 6.96 -13.05 -10.82
N THR A 366 6.72 -11.76 -11.01
CA THR A 366 6.54 -10.81 -9.89
C THR A 366 5.12 -10.74 -9.35
N CYS A 367 4.11 -11.14 -10.12
CA CYS A 367 2.71 -11.13 -9.71
C CYS A 367 1.86 -12.09 -10.57
N LEU A 368 0.68 -12.42 -10.07
CA LEU A 368 -0.37 -13.20 -10.76
C LEU A 368 -1.69 -12.43 -10.71
N PRO A 369 -2.74 -12.82 -11.47
CA PRO A 369 -4.06 -12.16 -11.39
C PRO A 369 -4.60 -11.99 -9.96
N TRP A 370 -4.37 -12.99 -9.10
CA TRP A 370 -4.84 -13.00 -7.71
C TRP A 370 -3.85 -12.43 -6.70
N SER A 371 -2.61 -12.13 -7.11
CA SER A 371 -1.54 -11.69 -6.21
C SER A 371 -0.83 -10.48 -6.80
N ASP A 372 -1.12 -9.30 -6.24
CA ASP A 372 -0.62 -8.03 -6.77
C ASP A 372 0.88 -7.79 -6.50
N SER A 373 1.54 -8.66 -5.73
CA SER A 373 2.93 -8.53 -5.31
C SER A 373 3.69 -9.86 -5.38
N ALA A 374 5.01 -9.77 -5.22
CA ALA A 374 5.87 -10.94 -5.13
C ALA A 374 5.50 -11.80 -3.91
N LEU A 375 5.91 -13.06 -3.94
CA LEU A 375 5.61 -14.01 -2.87
C LEU A 375 6.02 -13.44 -1.50
N ALA A 376 5.09 -13.48 -0.53
CA ALA A 376 5.34 -12.98 0.81
C ALA A 376 6.55 -13.70 1.44
N PRO A 377 7.38 -13.03 2.26
CA PRO A 377 8.57 -13.63 2.85
C PRO A 377 8.29 -14.98 3.52
N GLU A 378 7.21 -15.11 4.29
CA GLU A 378 6.87 -16.36 4.99
C GLU A 378 6.61 -17.55 4.07
N ALA A 379 6.07 -17.30 2.87
CA ALA A 379 5.77 -18.35 1.90
C ALA A 379 7.03 -18.85 1.17
N THR A 380 8.17 -18.14 1.27
CA THR A 380 9.45 -18.61 0.70
C THR A 380 9.90 -19.95 1.30
N VAL A 381 9.51 -20.24 2.56
CA VAL A 381 9.80 -21.51 3.24
C VAL A 381 9.12 -22.71 2.58
N ILE A 382 7.98 -22.47 1.93
CA ILE A 382 7.18 -23.49 1.23
C ILE A 382 7.21 -23.36 -0.29
N GLN A 383 7.97 -22.42 -0.85
CA GLN A 383 7.93 -22.07 -2.28
C GLN A 383 8.18 -23.25 -3.23
N LYS A 384 9.12 -24.15 -2.89
CA LYS A 384 9.42 -25.34 -3.71
C LYS A 384 8.26 -26.34 -3.71
N LYS A 385 7.56 -26.45 -2.57
CA LYS A 385 6.38 -27.31 -2.45
C LYS A 385 5.22 -26.73 -3.24
N LEU A 386 4.99 -25.42 -3.15
CA LEU A 386 3.99 -24.72 -3.96
C LEU A 386 4.26 -24.89 -5.45
N ALA A 387 5.49 -24.68 -5.91
CA ALA A 387 5.87 -24.90 -7.30
C ALA A 387 5.59 -26.35 -7.75
N ALA A 388 5.91 -27.35 -6.92
CA ALA A 388 5.63 -28.75 -7.22
C ALA A 388 4.12 -29.06 -7.28
N ILE A 389 3.30 -28.43 -6.44
CA ILE A 389 1.83 -28.54 -6.45
C ILE A 389 1.27 -27.97 -7.77
N ASN A 390 1.75 -26.80 -8.20
CA ASN A 390 1.32 -26.18 -9.46
C ASN A 390 1.63 -27.08 -10.66
N ASN A 391 2.82 -27.68 -10.73
CA ASN A 391 3.21 -28.61 -11.80
C ASN A 391 2.38 -29.91 -11.86
N LYS A 392 1.58 -30.20 -10.82
CA LYS A 392 0.61 -31.31 -10.76
C LYS A 392 -0.81 -30.88 -11.16
N GLY A 393 -1.01 -29.62 -11.56
CA GLY A 393 -2.30 -29.09 -12.02
C GLY A 393 -3.21 -28.56 -10.91
N TYR A 394 -2.65 -28.25 -9.74
CA TYR A 394 -3.36 -27.62 -8.62
C TYR A 394 -2.85 -26.18 -8.49
N LEU A 395 -3.59 -25.24 -9.04
CA LEU A 395 -3.08 -23.88 -9.28
C LEU A 395 -3.24 -23.03 -8.01
N THR A 396 -2.15 -22.78 -7.28
CA THR A 396 -2.16 -22.08 -5.99
C THR A 396 -2.25 -20.57 -6.14
N ILE A 397 -3.19 -19.93 -5.43
CA ILE A 397 -3.37 -18.48 -5.44
C ILE A 397 -3.14 -17.81 -4.07
N ASN A 398 -3.18 -18.58 -2.99
CA ASN A 398 -2.90 -18.11 -1.63
C ASN A 398 -2.39 -19.26 -0.75
N SER A 399 -1.55 -18.95 0.23
CA SER A 399 -0.95 -19.95 1.13
C SER A 399 -0.34 -19.32 2.38
N GLN A 400 -0.33 -20.06 3.49
CA GLN A 400 0.55 -19.79 4.63
C GLN A 400 1.07 -21.11 5.24
N PRO A 401 2.32 -21.15 5.74
CA PRO A 401 2.85 -22.33 6.43
C PRO A 401 2.19 -22.52 7.80
N ALA A 402 2.36 -23.71 8.39
CA ALA A 402 2.06 -23.89 9.81
C ALA A 402 3.17 -23.26 10.65
N VAL A 403 2.80 -22.60 11.74
CA VAL A 403 3.72 -22.00 12.70
C VAL A 403 3.29 -22.40 14.09
N ASN A 404 4.20 -23.04 14.82
CA ASN A 404 3.96 -23.53 16.17
C ASN A 404 4.75 -22.70 17.20
N GLY A 405 4.22 -21.52 17.55
CA GLY A 405 4.77 -20.69 18.62
C GLY A 405 6.10 -20.03 18.27
N ALA A 406 6.19 -19.37 17.11
CA ALA A 406 7.31 -18.48 16.81
C ALA A 406 7.27 -17.27 17.75
N LYS A 407 8.43 -16.66 18.04
CA LYS A 407 8.47 -15.43 18.84
C LYS A 407 7.73 -14.32 18.10
N SER A 408 7.04 -13.43 18.81
CA SER A 408 6.39 -12.26 18.19
C SER A 408 7.36 -11.28 17.52
N THR A 409 8.66 -11.42 17.79
CA THR A 409 9.76 -10.67 17.16
C THR A 409 10.50 -11.49 16.09
N ASP A 410 9.97 -12.65 15.71
CA ASP A 410 10.54 -13.46 14.63
C ASP A 410 10.54 -12.64 13.32
N PRO A 411 11.66 -12.61 12.57
CA PRO A 411 11.78 -11.76 11.37
C PRO A 411 10.86 -12.20 10.23
N LEU A 412 10.37 -13.44 10.25
CA LEU A 412 9.55 -14.00 9.20
C LEU A 412 8.07 -14.01 9.58
N TYR A 413 7.77 -14.50 10.79
CA TYR A 413 6.41 -14.74 11.26
C TYR A 413 5.93 -13.71 12.29
N GLY A 414 6.85 -12.94 12.88
CA GLY A 414 6.56 -12.08 14.03
C GLY A 414 5.62 -10.93 13.70
N TRP A 415 4.69 -10.70 14.62
CA TRP A 415 3.81 -9.54 14.69
C TRP A 415 3.33 -9.32 16.14
N GLY A 416 2.80 -8.14 16.43
CA GLY A 416 2.22 -7.79 17.72
C GLY A 416 3.24 -7.37 18.81
N PRO A 417 2.80 -7.28 20.08
CA PRO A 417 3.67 -6.91 21.21
C PRO A 417 4.89 -7.83 21.37
N LYS A 418 6.00 -7.30 21.91
CA LYS A 418 7.21 -8.10 22.18
C LYS A 418 6.93 -9.15 23.27
N ASN A 419 7.80 -10.16 23.35
CA ASN A 419 7.75 -11.24 24.34
C ASN A 419 6.50 -12.15 24.27
N GLY A 420 5.78 -12.12 23.14
CA GLY A 420 4.68 -13.03 22.86
C GLY A 420 5.08 -14.15 21.91
N TYR A 421 4.07 -14.93 21.53
CA TYR A 421 4.18 -16.04 20.60
C TYR A 421 3.07 -15.97 19.55
N VAL A 422 3.39 -16.31 18.31
CA VAL A 422 2.48 -16.31 17.17
C VAL A 422 2.36 -17.72 16.59
N TYR A 423 1.19 -18.01 16.05
CA TYR A 423 0.79 -19.33 15.58
C TYR A 423 0.03 -19.22 14.26
N GLN A 424 0.20 -20.21 13.40
CA GLN A 424 -0.48 -20.31 12.11
C GLN A 424 -0.88 -21.77 11.85
N LYS A 425 -2.08 -22.00 11.33
CA LYS A 425 -2.45 -23.26 10.68
C LYS A 425 -1.95 -23.26 9.24
N ALA A 426 -1.52 -24.41 8.72
CA ALA A 426 -1.23 -24.53 7.29
C ALA A 426 -2.52 -24.28 6.49
N TYR A 427 -2.41 -23.46 5.45
CA TYR A 427 -3.51 -23.11 4.57
C TYR A 427 -3.07 -23.08 3.11
N LEU A 428 -3.95 -23.55 2.23
CA LEU A 428 -3.80 -23.49 0.78
C LEU A 428 -5.10 -23.07 0.13
N GLU A 429 -5.00 -22.20 -0.87
CA GLU A 429 -6.08 -21.86 -1.78
C GLU A 429 -5.67 -22.16 -3.22
N ILE A 430 -6.47 -22.99 -3.89
CA ILE A 430 -6.10 -23.61 -5.16
C ILE A 430 -7.29 -23.70 -6.12
N PHE A 431 -7.05 -23.55 -7.42
CA PHE A 431 -7.97 -24.02 -8.44
C PHE A 431 -7.71 -25.49 -8.75
N VAL A 432 -8.78 -26.29 -8.85
CA VAL A 432 -8.74 -27.73 -9.07
C VAL A 432 -9.60 -28.11 -10.27
N HIS A 433 -9.01 -28.86 -11.20
CA HIS A 433 -9.70 -29.41 -12.35
C HIS A 433 -10.87 -30.33 -11.91
N PRO A 434 -12.07 -30.24 -12.52
CA PRO A 434 -13.25 -31.00 -12.09
C PRO A 434 -13.05 -32.52 -12.11
N GLY A 435 -12.25 -33.04 -13.06
CA GLY A 435 -11.88 -34.46 -13.13
C GLY A 435 -10.99 -34.95 -11.98
N LEU A 436 -10.33 -34.06 -11.24
CA LEU A 436 -9.51 -34.39 -10.08
C LEU A 436 -10.25 -34.19 -8.75
N LEU A 437 -11.29 -33.35 -8.73
CA LEU A 437 -11.92 -32.85 -7.51
C LEU A 437 -12.37 -33.97 -6.56
N GLN A 438 -13.03 -35.01 -7.08
CA GLN A 438 -13.58 -36.07 -6.22
C GLN A 438 -12.48 -36.86 -5.51
N ALA A 439 -11.42 -37.24 -6.23
CA ALA A 439 -10.28 -37.94 -5.65
C ALA A 439 -9.51 -37.04 -4.67
N PHE A 440 -9.41 -35.75 -5.00
CA PHE A 440 -8.80 -34.76 -4.13
C PHE A 440 -9.55 -34.60 -2.80
N ILE A 441 -10.88 -34.41 -2.84
CA ILE A 441 -11.72 -34.34 -1.63
C ILE A 441 -11.57 -35.60 -0.77
N GLN A 442 -11.57 -36.79 -1.38
CA GLN A 442 -11.37 -38.04 -0.64
C GLN A 442 -10.02 -38.10 0.08
N ARG A 443 -8.94 -37.57 -0.54
CA ARG A 443 -7.62 -37.48 0.12
C ARG A 443 -7.64 -36.51 1.28
N VAL A 444 -8.32 -35.37 1.14
CA VAL A 444 -8.46 -34.37 2.21
C VAL A 444 -9.23 -34.95 3.40
N GLU A 445 -10.37 -35.60 3.13
CA GLU A 445 -11.24 -36.20 4.14
C GLU A 445 -10.66 -37.44 4.82
N ALA A 446 -9.61 -38.04 4.25
CA ALA A 446 -8.89 -39.16 4.87
C ALA A 446 -8.23 -38.78 6.21
N ASP A 447 -7.92 -37.49 6.40
CA ASP A 447 -7.46 -36.95 7.67
C ASP A 447 -8.56 -36.03 8.27
N PRO A 448 -9.16 -36.42 9.40
CA PRO A 448 -10.25 -35.66 10.03
C PRO A 448 -9.80 -34.30 10.58
N SER A 449 -8.50 -34.03 10.68
CA SER A 449 -7.97 -32.73 11.08
C SER A 449 -8.02 -31.69 9.95
N ASN A 450 -8.23 -32.10 8.70
CA ASN A 450 -8.31 -31.20 7.56
C ASN A 450 -9.74 -30.72 7.33
N THR A 451 -9.89 -29.43 7.06
CA THR A 451 -11.15 -28.79 6.67
C THR A 451 -11.01 -28.16 5.29
N TYR A 452 -12.06 -28.24 4.48
CA TYR A 452 -12.05 -27.64 3.14
C TYR A 452 -13.36 -26.93 2.77
N TYR A 453 -13.25 -25.97 1.86
CA TYR A 453 -14.35 -25.44 1.05
C TYR A 453 -14.00 -25.64 -0.42
N ALA A 454 -14.95 -26.07 -1.25
CA ALA A 454 -14.78 -26.16 -2.70
C ALA A 454 -16.02 -25.60 -3.38
N VAL A 455 -15.86 -24.61 -4.25
CA VAL A 455 -16.97 -23.92 -4.91
C VAL A 455 -16.67 -23.74 -6.39
N ASN A 456 -17.70 -23.81 -7.23
CA ASN A 456 -17.62 -23.46 -8.64
C ASN A 456 -18.13 -22.02 -8.88
N THR A 457 -18.11 -21.58 -10.14
CA THR A 457 -18.63 -20.27 -10.56
C THR A 457 -20.10 -20.05 -10.15
N LEU A 458 -20.92 -21.10 -10.22
CA LEU A 458 -22.35 -21.09 -9.87
C LEU A 458 -22.63 -20.95 -8.36
N GLY A 459 -21.63 -21.15 -7.51
CA GLY A 459 -21.78 -21.09 -6.06
C GLY A 459 -22.12 -22.43 -5.39
N ASP A 460 -21.95 -23.55 -6.09
CA ASP A 460 -22.19 -24.89 -5.55
C ASP A 460 -21.10 -25.28 -4.54
N LEU A 461 -21.30 -24.90 -3.27
CA LEU A 461 -20.34 -25.13 -2.19
C LEU A 461 -20.36 -26.58 -1.69
N LYS A 462 -19.20 -27.22 -1.68
CA LYS A 462 -18.92 -28.51 -1.03
C LYS A 462 -17.97 -28.30 0.15
N THR A 463 -18.24 -28.92 1.28
CA THR A 463 -17.41 -28.80 2.49
C THR A 463 -17.64 -29.95 3.46
N ASN A 464 -16.62 -30.28 4.25
CA ASN A 464 -16.73 -31.15 5.43
C ASN A 464 -16.93 -30.36 6.74
N THR A 465 -16.97 -29.02 6.67
CA THR A 465 -17.16 -28.15 7.84
C THR A 465 -18.63 -28.14 8.24
N LYS A 466 -18.91 -28.44 9.51
CA LYS A 466 -20.28 -28.48 10.08
C LYS A 466 -20.59 -27.31 11.03
N SER A 467 -19.63 -26.43 11.24
CA SER A 467 -19.73 -25.27 12.13
C SER A 467 -20.03 -24.03 11.30
N ASP A 468 -20.99 -23.22 11.75
CA ASP A 468 -21.27 -21.89 11.19
C ASP A 468 -20.25 -20.84 11.67
N GLY A 469 -19.44 -21.17 12.69
CA GLY A 469 -18.42 -20.28 13.24
C GLY A 469 -17.13 -20.25 12.40
N PRO A 470 -16.40 -19.11 12.41
CA PRO A 470 -15.16 -18.94 11.67
C PRO A 470 -14.03 -19.82 12.21
N ASN A 471 -13.18 -20.33 11.32
CA ASN A 471 -11.97 -21.06 11.69
C ASN A 471 -10.79 -20.09 11.80
N ALA A 472 -10.27 -19.85 13.01
CA ALA A 472 -9.05 -19.06 13.20
C ALA A 472 -7.83 -19.80 12.64
N VAL A 473 -7.09 -19.13 11.76
CA VAL A 473 -5.90 -19.70 11.10
C VAL A 473 -4.61 -19.00 11.47
N THR A 474 -4.67 -17.79 12.03
CA THR A 474 -3.52 -17.08 12.61
C THR A 474 -3.92 -16.45 13.92
N TRP A 475 -3.12 -16.65 14.97
CA TRP A 475 -3.36 -16.06 16.29
C TRP A 475 -2.07 -15.79 17.05
N GLY A 476 -2.16 -14.96 18.08
CA GLY A 476 -1.04 -14.57 18.92
C GLY A 476 -1.42 -14.51 20.40
N VAL A 477 -0.49 -14.92 21.24
CA VAL A 477 -0.60 -14.89 22.71
C VAL A 477 0.49 -13.94 23.23
N PHE A 478 0.09 -12.89 23.93
CA PHE A 478 0.97 -11.82 24.36
C PHE A 478 0.85 -11.55 25.86
N PRO A 479 1.96 -11.22 26.56
CA PRO A 479 1.89 -10.87 27.98
C PRO A 479 0.94 -9.70 28.24
N GLY A 480 0.02 -9.87 29.18
CA GLY A 480 -0.92 -8.81 29.61
C GLY A 480 -2.01 -8.46 28.61
N LYS A 481 -2.27 -9.31 27.60
CA LYS A 481 -3.37 -9.15 26.64
C LYS A 481 -4.19 -10.44 26.50
N GLU A 482 -5.43 -10.30 26.07
CA GLU A 482 -6.21 -11.42 25.55
C GLU A 482 -5.62 -11.96 24.23
N ILE A 483 -6.05 -13.14 23.82
CA ILE A 483 -5.63 -13.76 22.56
C ILE A 483 -6.14 -12.92 21.39
N ILE A 484 -5.25 -12.63 20.44
CA ILE A 484 -5.59 -11.90 19.21
C ILE A 484 -5.60 -12.92 18.07
N GLN A 485 -6.68 -12.97 17.29
CA GLN A 485 -6.85 -13.90 16.17
C GLN A 485 -7.17 -13.13 14.88
N PRO A 486 -6.15 -12.52 14.24
CA PRO A 486 -6.37 -11.54 13.19
C PRO A 486 -6.73 -12.12 11.82
N THR A 487 -6.65 -13.44 11.65
CA THR A 487 -6.90 -14.09 10.37
C THR A 487 -7.78 -15.31 10.54
N ILE A 488 -8.85 -15.38 9.75
CA ILE A 488 -9.84 -16.45 9.80
C ILE A 488 -10.16 -17.01 8.39
N VAL A 489 -10.85 -18.14 8.39
CA VAL A 489 -11.45 -18.79 7.22
C VAL A 489 -12.91 -19.09 7.54
N GLU A 490 -13.84 -18.63 6.70
CA GLU A 490 -15.29 -18.84 6.87
C GLU A 490 -16.03 -18.81 5.52
N ALA A 491 -17.20 -19.45 5.46
CA ALA A 491 -17.90 -19.75 4.21
C ALA A 491 -18.53 -18.55 3.49
N ILE A 492 -19.12 -17.59 4.20
CA ILE A 492 -19.79 -16.42 3.62
C ILE A 492 -18.77 -15.51 2.92
N SER A 493 -17.69 -15.15 3.60
CA SER A 493 -16.57 -14.40 3.00
C SER A 493 -15.93 -15.16 1.85
N PHE A 494 -15.83 -16.49 1.93
CA PHE A 494 -15.30 -17.30 0.82
C PHE A 494 -16.20 -17.22 -0.42
N LEU A 495 -17.52 -17.27 -0.23
CA LEU A 495 -18.48 -17.10 -1.32
C LEU A 495 -18.44 -15.69 -1.92
N ALA A 496 -18.25 -14.65 -1.11
CA ALA A 496 -18.08 -13.28 -1.61
C ALA A 496 -16.73 -13.07 -2.35
N TRP A 497 -15.68 -13.77 -1.91
CA TRP A 497 -14.38 -13.77 -2.57
C TRP A 497 -14.39 -14.53 -3.91
N LYS A 498 -15.14 -15.64 -4.00
CA LYS A 498 -15.18 -16.48 -5.22
C LYS A 498 -15.46 -15.64 -6.46
N ASP A 499 -16.38 -14.69 -6.38
CA ASP A 499 -16.81 -13.88 -7.52
C ASP A 499 -15.66 -13.01 -8.02
N GLU A 500 -14.85 -12.47 -7.11
CA GLU A 500 -13.65 -11.72 -7.45
C GLU A 500 -12.57 -12.63 -8.03
N ALA A 501 -12.33 -13.78 -7.40
CA ALA A 501 -11.34 -14.75 -7.88
C ALA A 501 -11.63 -15.21 -9.31
N TYR A 502 -12.88 -15.54 -9.64
CA TYR A 502 -13.26 -15.93 -11.00
C TYR A 502 -13.26 -14.75 -11.98
N ARG A 503 -13.64 -13.54 -11.52
CA ARG A 503 -13.57 -12.33 -12.35
C ARG A 503 -12.13 -12.03 -12.78
N LEU A 504 -11.17 -12.10 -11.86
CA LEU A 504 -9.75 -11.85 -12.15
C LEU A 504 -9.20 -12.81 -13.20
N GLY A 505 -9.53 -14.11 -13.09
CA GLY A 505 -9.12 -15.07 -14.11
C GLY A 505 -9.82 -14.84 -15.47
N THR A 506 -11.06 -14.37 -15.45
CA THR A 506 -11.79 -13.98 -16.67
C THR A 506 -11.15 -12.76 -17.33
N ASP A 507 -10.73 -11.76 -16.55
CA ASP A 507 -10.02 -10.59 -17.05
C ASP A 507 -8.64 -10.96 -17.62
N TRP A 508 -7.96 -11.92 -17.01
CA TRP A 508 -6.73 -12.50 -17.56
C TRP A 508 -6.98 -13.15 -18.92
N ALA A 509 -8.01 -13.98 -19.05
CA ALA A 509 -8.39 -14.57 -20.34
C ALA A 509 -8.75 -13.49 -21.39
N ASN A 510 -9.46 -12.44 -20.97
CA ASN A 510 -9.89 -11.34 -21.83
C ASN A 510 -8.74 -10.44 -22.31
N SER A 511 -7.56 -10.54 -21.71
CA SER A 511 -6.35 -9.83 -22.14
C SER A 511 -5.76 -10.39 -23.44
N TYR A 512 -6.25 -11.54 -23.91
CA TYR A 512 -5.86 -12.15 -25.18
C TYR A 512 -6.94 -12.02 -26.27
N PRO A 513 -6.57 -12.12 -27.57
CA PRO A 513 -7.53 -12.07 -28.68
C PRO A 513 -8.64 -13.11 -28.54
N LYS A 514 -9.86 -12.75 -28.99
CA LYS A 514 -11.09 -13.57 -28.85
C LYS A 514 -10.92 -15.02 -29.30
N ASP A 515 -10.24 -15.23 -30.42
CA ASP A 515 -10.09 -16.54 -31.06
C ASP A 515 -8.74 -17.21 -30.75
N SER A 516 -7.97 -16.68 -29.79
CA SER A 516 -6.67 -17.25 -29.42
C SER A 516 -6.82 -18.53 -28.59
N VAL A 517 -5.86 -19.44 -28.75
CA VAL A 517 -5.77 -20.66 -27.93
C VAL A 517 -5.69 -20.31 -26.45
N SER A 518 -4.89 -19.31 -26.09
CA SER A 518 -4.73 -18.84 -24.70
C SER A 518 -6.03 -18.36 -24.08
N ARG A 519 -6.82 -17.55 -24.78
CA ARG A 519 -8.11 -17.10 -24.24
C ARG A 519 -9.07 -18.27 -24.02
N ASN A 520 -9.16 -19.18 -24.97
CA ASN A 520 -10.06 -20.33 -24.90
C ASN A 520 -9.66 -21.25 -23.74
N LEU A 521 -8.37 -21.53 -23.60
CA LEU A 521 -7.83 -22.30 -22.48
C LEU A 521 -8.17 -21.64 -21.13
N LEU A 522 -7.79 -20.38 -20.94
CA LEU A 522 -7.98 -19.69 -19.67
C LEU A 522 -9.46 -19.49 -19.32
N SER A 523 -10.31 -19.21 -20.31
CA SER A 523 -11.76 -19.11 -20.11
C SER A 523 -12.34 -20.43 -19.63
N ALA A 524 -11.90 -21.56 -20.21
CA ALA A 524 -12.36 -22.88 -19.81
C ALA A 524 -11.86 -23.28 -18.40
N VAL A 525 -10.60 -22.93 -18.06
CA VAL A 525 -10.10 -23.11 -16.69
C VAL A 525 -11.00 -22.35 -15.70
N MET A 526 -11.35 -21.10 -16.00
CA MET A 526 -12.16 -20.28 -15.10
C MET A 526 -13.65 -20.64 -15.09
N SER A 527 -14.21 -21.20 -16.17
CA SER A 527 -15.61 -21.65 -16.17
C SER A 527 -15.81 -22.97 -15.44
N ASP A 528 -14.86 -23.90 -15.56
CA ASP A 528 -15.08 -25.31 -15.22
C ASP A 528 -14.40 -25.74 -13.91
N TRP A 529 -13.32 -25.06 -13.50
CA TRP A 529 -12.53 -25.46 -12.34
C TRP A 529 -13.15 -24.99 -11.03
N TYR A 530 -12.87 -25.73 -9.96
CA TYR A 530 -13.33 -25.40 -8.62
C TYR A 530 -12.27 -24.60 -7.87
N LEU A 531 -12.68 -23.50 -7.25
CA LEU A 531 -11.87 -22.82 -6.24
C LEU A 531 -11.99 -23.58 -4.93
N CYS A 532 -10.86 -24.01 -4.39
CA CYS A 532 -10.78 -24.80 -3.17
C CYS A 532 -9.90 -24.13 -2.12
N VAL A 533 -10.37 -24.11 -0.87
CA VAL A 533 -9.62 -23.68 0.31
C VAL A 533 -9.43 -24.87 1.22
N LEU A 534 -8.22 -25.01 1.77
CA LEU A 534 -7.82 -26.10 2.65
C LEU A 534 -7.16 -25.53 3.89
N VAL A 535 -7.51 -26.07 5.05
CA VAL A 535 -6.89 -25.75 6.34
C VAL A 535 -6.57 -27.06 7.04
N SER A 536 -5.31 -27.23 7.45
CA SER A 536 -4.96 -28.29 8.41
C SER A 536 -5.10 -27.75 9.83
N ASN A 537 -6.00 -28.35 10.62
CA ASN A 537 -6.21 -27.91 12.01
C ASN A 537 -5.14 -28.41 12.97
N ASP A 538 -4.33 -29.40 12.56
CA ASP A 538 -3.10 -29.78 13.26
C ASP A 538 -1.95 -28.83 12.90
N PHE A 539 -1.96 -27.65 13.52
CA PHE A 539 -0.92 -26.63 13.35
C PHE A 539 0.48 -27.08 13.80
N MET A 540 0.60 -28.24 14.47
CA MET A 540 1.90 -28.80 14.85
C MET A 540 2.56 -29.55 13.67
N SER A 541 1.78 -29.91 12.64
CA SER A 541 2.26 -30.63 11.48
C SER A 541 2.59 -29.69 10.31
N GLU A 542 3.87 -29.36 10.16
CA GLU A 542 4.37 -28.45 9.11
C GLU A 542 4.08 -28.91 7.67
N ASN A 543 3.86 -30.21 7.47
CA ASN A 543 3.73 -30.81 6.14
C ASN A 543 2.32 -31.33 5.82
N ALA A 544 1.35 -31.24 6.74
CA ALA A 544 0.07 -31.94 6.64
C ALA A 544 -0.68 -31.71 5.31
N LEU A 545 -0.73 -30.48 4.81
CA LEU A 545 -1.39 -30.20 3.53
C LEU A 545 -0.56 -30.60 2.31
N PHE A 546 0.78 -30.58 2.42
CA PHE A 546 1.65 -30.82 1.27
C PHE A 546 1.71 -32.30 0.88
N THR A 547 1.61 -33.20 1.86
CA THR A 547 1.60 -34.65 1.62
C THR A 547 0.36 -35.13 0.86
N LEU A 548 -0.73 -34.35 0.84
CA LEU A 548 -1.92 -34.65 0.04
C LEU A 548 -1.61 -34.74 -1.46
N PHE A 549 -0.56 -34.03 -1.89
CA PHE A 549 -0.16 -33.92 -3.28
C PHE A 549 0.91 -34.94 -3.67
N ASP A 550 1.41 -35.74 -2.73
CA ASP A 550 2.38 -36.79 -3.04
C ASP A 550 1.76 -37.85 -3.95
N ASP A 551 2.62 -38.45 -4.78
CA ASP A 551 2.27 -39.49 -5.75
C ASP A 551 1.16 -39.14 -6.74
N LEU A 552 0.89 -37.84 -6.95
CA LEU A 552 0.00 -37.36 -8.01
C LEU A 552 0.73 -37.26 -9.34
N ALA A 553 0.02 -37.64 -10.40
CA ALA A 553 0.48 -37.50 -11.77
C ALA A 553 0.69 -36.01 -12.11
N PRO A 554 1.63 -35.70 -13.04
CA PRO A 554 1.84 -34.33 -13.50
C PRO A 554 0.61 -33.79 -14.25
N VAL A 555 0.55 -32.46 -14.40
CA VAL A 555 -0.55 -31.76 -15.12
C VAL A 555 -0.75 -32.27 -16.55
N THR A 556 0.30 -32.77 -17.20
CA THR A 556 0.24 -33.39 -18.55
C THR A 556 -0.68 -34.62 -18.64
N SER A 557 -1.10 -35.20 -17.51
CA SER A 557 -2.07 -36.29 -17.46
C SER A 557 -3.53 -35.83 -17.53
N LEU A 558 -3.79 -34.51 -17.44
CA LEU A 558 -5.13 -33.95 -17.52
C LEU A 558 -5.56 -33.74 -18.96
N THR A 559 -6.81 -34.08 -19.26
CA THR A 559 -7.43 -33.74 -20.53
C THR A 559 -7.60 -32.24 -20.63
N GLU A 560 -7.08 -31.63 -21.70
CA GLU A 560 -7.32 -30.22 -21.98
C GLU A 560 -8.82 -29.95 -22.20
N PRO A 561 -9.31 -28.77 -21.82
CA PRO A 561 -10.69 -28.40 -22.09
C PRO A 561 -10.97 -28.48 -23.59
N LYS A 562 -12.10 -29.08 -23.98
CA LYS A 562 -12.45 -29.20 -25.40
C LYS A 562 -12.65 -27.80 -26.00
N THR A 563 -11.73 -27.36 -26.84
CA THR A 563 -11.90 -26.15 -27.66
C THR A 563 -13.01 -26.44 -28.67
N SER A 564 -14.16 -25.77 -28.53
CA SER A 564 -15.18 -25.78 -29.58
C SER A 564 -14.67 -24.91 -30.74
N ASN A 565 -13.79 -25.47 -31.58
CA ASN A 565 -13.54 -24.91 -32.89
C ASN A 565 -14.83 -25.03 -33.69
N GLY A 566 -15.49 -23.91 -33.94
CA GLY A 566 -16.66 -23.83 -34.80
C GLY A 566 -16.30 -24.28 -36.21
N ALA A 567 -16.63 -25.54 -36.53
CA ALA A 567 -16.93 -25.98 -37.87
C ALA A 567 -18.43 -26.31 -37.88
N VAL A 568 -19.25 -25.34 -38.30
CA VAL A 568 -20.61 -25.63 -38.72
C VAL A 568 -20.49 -26.16 -40.13
N ASP A 569 -20.54 -27.48 -40.27
CA ASP A 569 -20.77 -28.16 -41.55
C ASP A 569 -21.90 -29.17 -41.32
N GLY A 570 -22.99 -29.04 -42.08
CA GLY A 570 -24.06 -30.03 -42.12
C GLY A 570 -25.46 -29.44 -42.26
N ASP A 571 -25.79 -29.07 -43.49
CA ASP A 571 -27.12 -28.90 -44.08
C ASP A 571 -28.33 -29.38 -43.25
N MET A 572 -29.27 -28.46 -43.00
CA MET A 572 -30.69 -28.82 -43.04
C MET A 572 -31.41 -27.86 -44.00
N GLU A 573 -31.73 -28.42 -45.17
CA GLU A 573 -32.75 -27.92 -46.08
C GLU A 573 -34.05 -27.64 -45.31
N VAL A 574 -34.50 -26.39 -45.31
CA VAL A 574 -35.86 -26.03 -44.91
C VAL A 574 -36.70 -25.88 -46.17
N HIS A 575 -37.49 -26.92 -46.46
CA HIS A 575 -38.65 -26.78 -47.34
C HIS A 575 -39.82 -26.18 -46.55
N ARG A 576 -40.19 -24.97 -46.98
CA ARG A 576 -41.47 -24.23 -46.83
C ARG A 576 -41.88 -23.72 -45.46
#